data_AF-A0AA90QA59-F1
#
_entry.id   AF-A0AA90QA59-F1
#
_cell.length_a   1.000
_cell.length_b   1.000
_cell.length_c   1.000
_cell.angle_alpha   90.00
_cell.angle_beta   90.00
_cell.angle_gamma   90.00
#
_symmetry.space_group_name_H-M   'P 1'
#
loop_
_entity.id
_entity.type
_entity.pdbx_description
1 polymer ?
#
loop_
_entity_poly.entity_id
_entity_poly.type
_entity_poly.pdbx_seq_one_letter_code
_entity_poly.pdbx_strand_id
1 'polypeptide(L)'
;MHSHTLTSDNRDTIAQALGGDRWIVACLCAAWCGTCASYRAAFDGLAARHPDKHFVWIDIEDQAEVVGDLDVDNFPTLLIQRHDMVTFFGTMLPDPALAERLIQAQVAQSDDELAAQARSSDERRLWQQQCNLRALLRRT
;
A
#
# COMPACT_ATOMS: atom_id res chain seq x y z
N MET A 1 6.74 9.72 13.83
CA MET A 1 6.01 8.52 13.35
C MET A 1 6.59 8.15 12.00
N HIS A 2 6.92 6.88 11.78
CA HIS A 2 7.52 6.40 10.53
C HIS A 2 6.47 5.89 9.51
N SER A 3 5.22 5.72 9.96
CA SER A 3 4.04 5.42 9.17
C SER A 3 3.01 6.54 9.29
N HIS A 4 2.19 6.74 8.26
CA HIS A 4 1.05 7.65 8.23
C HIS A 4 -0.24 6.84 8.36
N THR A 5 -1.23 7.35 9.09
CA THR A 5 -2.61 6.84 9.01
C THR A 5 -3.41 7.79 8.16
N LEU A 6 -4.04 7.28 7.10
CA LEU A 6 -4.90 8.09 6.24
C LEU A 6 -6.18 8.45 7.00
N THR A 7 -6.48 9.73 7.03
CA THR A 7 -7.74 10.29 7.53
C THR A 7 -8.24 11.33 6.53
N SER A 8 -9.53 11.68 6.61
CA SER A 8 -10.12 12.67 5.72
C SER A 8 -9.40 14.04 5.81
N ASP A 9 -8.91 14.41 7.00
CA ASP A 9 -8.24 15.69 7.24
C ASP A 9 -6.80 15.76 6.68
N ASN A 10 -6.15 14.61 6.45
CA ASN A 10 -4.74 14.57 6.07
C ASN A 10 -4.49 14.03 4.66
N ARG A 11 -5.56 13.72 3.93
CA ARG A 11 -5.52 13.14 2.58
C ARG A 11 -4.59 13.90 1.63
N ASP A 12 -4.75 15.21 1.51
CA ASP A 12 -3.93 16.04 0.62
C ASP A 12 -2.46 16.05 1.03
N THR A 13 -2.20 16.05 2.35
CA THR A 13 -0.83 16.00 2.89
C THR A 13 -0.16 14.67 2.54
N ILE A 14 -0.87 13.55 2.67
CA ILE A 14 -0.38 12.24 2.27
C ILE A 14 -0.18 12.18 0.75
N ALA A 15 -1.16 12.64 -0.04
CA ALA A 15 -1.06 12.67 -1.50
C ALA A 15 0.18 13.44 -2.00
N GLN A 16 0.50 14.57 -1.34
CA GLN A 16 1.70 15.34 -1.62
C GLN A 16 2.98 14.58 -1.22
N ALA A 17 3.01 13.97 -0.04
CA ALA A 17 4.16 13.20 0.45
C ALA A 17 4.48 12.01 -0.47
N LEU A 18 3.47 11.33 -1.00
CA LEU A 18 3.63 10.19 -1.91
C LEU A 18 4.04 10.58 -3.35
N GLY A 19 4.12 11.88 -3.66
CA GLY A 19 4.40 12.39 -5.00
C GLY A 19 5.83 12.20 -5.51
N GLY A 20 6.79 11.87 -4.64
CA GLY A 20 8.20 11.67 -4.99
C GLY A 20 8.57 10.25 -5.45
N ASP A 21 9.88 9.99 -5.50
CA ASP A 21 10.46 8.73 -5.99
C ASP A 21 10.65 7.68 -4.88
N ARG A 22 9.89 7.75 -3.78
CA ARG A 22 9.99 6.76 -2.71
C ARG A 22 9.00 5.63 -2.94
N TRP A 23 9.37 4.43 -2.51
CA TRP A 23 8.45 3.30 -2.49
C TRP A 23 7.28 3.59 -1.55
N ILE A 24 6.10 3.11 -1.92
CA ILE A 24 4.88 3.22 -1.12
C ILE A 24 4.49 1.82 -0.68
N VAL A 25 4.24 1.66 0.61
CA VAL A 25 3.76 0.43 1.23
C VAL A 25 2.50 0.80 2.01
N ALA A 26 1.34 0.42 1.49
CA ALA A 26 0.07 0.66 2.14
C ALA A 26 -0.53 -0.63 2.70
N CYS A 27 -1.09 -0.57 3.90
CA CYS A 27 -1.83 -1.65 4.51
C CYS A 27 -3.30 -1.24 4.59
N LEU A 28 -4.14 -1.97 3.86
CA LEU A 28 -5.59 -1.85 3.85
C LEU A 28 -6.14 -2.73 4.97
N CYS A 29 -6.94 -2.13 5.83
CA CYS A 29 -7.49 -2.75 7.03
C CYS A 29 -8.94 -2.32 7.24
N ALA A 30 -9.55 -2.85 8.29
CA ALA A 30 -10.85 -2.42 8.79
C ALA A 30 -10.82 -2.41 10.33
N ALA A 31 -11.54 -1.47 10.95
CA ALA A 31 -11.55 -1.27 12.40
C ALA A 31 -12.04 -2.51 13.17
N TRP A 32 -12.99 -3.26 12.62
CA TRP A 32 -13.51 -4.50 13.23
C TRP A 32 -12.56 -5.70 13.12
N CYS A 33 -11.47 -5.59 12.34
CA CYS A 33 -10.53 -6.69 12.15
C CYS A 33 -9.51 -6.77 13.30
N GLY A 34 -9.73 -7.70 14.26
CA GLY A 34 -8.81 -7.93 15.37
C GLY A 34 -7.38 -8.30 14.95
N THR A 35 -7.24 -8.96 13.79
CA THR A 35 -5.94 -9.26 13.17
C THR A 35 -5.21 -7.98 12.76
N CYS A 36 -5.92 -7.02 12.14
CA CYS A 36 -5.34 -5.72 11.78
C CYS A 36 -4.92 -4.94 13.01
N ALA A 37 -5.76 -4.90 14.05
CA ALA A 37 -5.43 -4.24 15.31
C ALA A 37 -4.13 -4.78 15.91
N SER A 38 -3.94 -6.10 15.90
CA SER A 38 -2.72 -6.75 16.38
C SER A 38 -1.51 -6.49 15.47
N TYR A 39 -1.73 -6.39 14.16
CA TYR A 39 -0.68 -6.19 13.17
C TYR A 39 -0.14 -4.76 13.12
N ARG A 40 -0.93 -3.76 13.54
CA ARG A 40 -0.58 -2.34 13.46
C ARG A 40 0.80 -2.01 14.04
N ALA A 41 1.11 -2.52 15.24
CA ALA A 41 2.40 -2.28 15.88
C ALA A 41 3.57 -2.88 15.09
N ALA A 42 3.37 -4.05 14.47
CA ALA A 42 4.38 -4.69 13.63
C ALA A 42 4.61 -3.91 12.33
N PHE A 43 3.54 -3.39 11.72
CA PHE A 43 3.63 -2.52 10.56
C PHE A 43 4.36 -1.19 10.86
N ASP A 44 4.06 -0.56 12.00
CA ASP A 44 4.75 0.66 12.44
C ASP A 44 6.25 0.40 12.74
N GLY A 45 6.57 -0.75 13.33
CA GLY A 45 7.95 -1.19 13.54
C GLY A 45 8.70 -1.49 12.23
N LEU A 46 8.01 -2.05 11.23
CA LEU A 46 8.56 -2.21 9.88
C LEU A 46 8.83 -0.85 9.22
N ALA A 47 7.89 0.10 9.33
CA ALA A 47 8.06 1.45 8.81
C ALA A 47 9.29 2.15 9.41
N ALA A 48 9.52 1.99 10.72
CA ALA A 48 10.68 2.56 11.40
C ALA A 48 12.03 2.05 10.86
N ARG A 49 12.07 0.82 10.33
CA ARG A 49 13.27 0.20 9.76
C ARG A 49 13.50 0.59 8.29
N HIS A 50 12.50 1.16 7.63
CA HIS A 50 12.53 1.56 6.23
C HIS A 50 12.17 3.06 6.07
N PRO A 51 12.95 3.97 6.68
CA PRO A 51 12.66 5.42 6.64
C PRO A 51 12.79 6.04 5.25
N ASP A 52 13.30 5.29 4.28
CA ASP A 52 13.40 5.61 2.85
C ASP A 52 12.11 5.30 2.06
N LYS A 53 11.09 4.69 2.68
CA LYS A 53 9.81 4.32 2.03
C LYS A 53 8.63 4.94 2.77
N HIS A 54 7.53 5.20 2.09
CA HIS A 54 6.31 5.68 2.72
C HIS A 54 5.46 4.50 3.17
N PHE A 55 5.12 4.48 4.45
CA PHE A 55 4.18 3.52 5.00
C PHE A 55 2.85 4.21 5.26
N VAL A 56 1.75 3.64 4.76
CA VAL A 56 0.41 4.19 4.91
C VAL A 56 -0.52 3.13 5.46
N TRP A 57 -1.20 3.44 6.55
CA TRP A 57 -2.26 2.63 7.12
C TRP A 57 -3.60 3.20 6.69
N ILE A 58 -4.44 2.38 6.06
CA ILE A 58 -5.72 2.81 5.48
C ILE A 58 -6.81 1.92 6.03
N ASP A 59 -7.74 2.51 6.78
CA ASP A 59 -9.01 1.86 7.10
C ASP A 59 -9.96 2.05 5.92
N ILE A 60 -10.37 0.96 5.28
CA ILE A 60 -11.20 1.03 4.07
C ILE A 60 -12.64 1.44 4.37
N GLU A 61 -13.12 1.25 5.61
CA GLU A 61 -14.48 1.65 6.00
C GLU A 61 -14.55 3.17 6.16
N ASP A 62 -13.57 3.74 6.85
CA ASP A 62 -13.47 5.18 7.04
C ASP A 62 -13.09 5.91 5.75
N GLN A 63 -12.37 5.25 4.83
CA GLN A 63 -11.85 5.85 3.60
C GLN A 63 -12.50 5.26 2.34
N ALA A 64 -13.76 4.85 2.42
CA ALA A 64 -14.51 4.26 1.32
C ALA A 64 -14.55 5.16 0.07
N GLU A 65 -14.57 6.48 0.23
CA GLU A 65 -14.50 7.45 -0.86
C GLU A 65 -13.18 7.44 -1.64
N VAL A 66 -12.10 6.95 -1.03
CA VAL A 66 -10.76 6.88 -1.63
C VAL A 66 -10.46 5.48 -2.14
N VAL A 67 -10.77 4.46 -1.35
CA VAL A 67 -10.32 3.07 -1.57
C VAL A 67 -11.45 2.04 -1.55
N GLY A 68 -12.71 2.47 -1.42
CA GLY A 68 -13.86 1.56 -1.30
C GLY A 68 -14.12 0.72 -2.55
N ASP A 69 -13.69 1.18 -3.73
CA ASP A 69 -13.80 0.44 -4.99
C ASP A 69 -12.69 -0.61 -5.18
N LEU A 70 -11.74 -0.73 -4.25
CA LEU A 70 -10.70 -1.74 -4.33
C LEU A 70 -11.26 -3.12 -4.01
N ASP A 71 -10.91 -4.10 -4.86
CA ASP A 71 -11.30 -5.49 -4.68
C ASP A 71 -10.45 -6.15 -3.58
N VAL A 72 -10.82 -5.89 -2.33
CA VAL A 72 -10.14 -6.41 -1.14
C VAL A 72 -10.85 -7.68 -0.66
N ASP A 73 -10.24 -8.83 -0.94
CA ASP A 73 -10.78 -10.13 -0.54
C ASP A 73 -10.77 -10.37 0.98
N ASN A 74 -9.69 -9.95 1.65
CA ASN A 74 -9.48 -10.21 3.07
C ASN A 74 -8.46 -9.24 3.70
N PHE A 75 -8.40 -9.21 5.03
CA PHE A 75 -7.57 -8.28 5.80
C PHE A 75 -6.50 -8.99 6.63
N PRO A 76 -5.31 -8.37 6.82
CA PRO A 76 -4.86 -7.16 6.13
C PRO A 76 -4.51 -7.43 4.66
N THR A 77 -4.72 -6.44 3.79
CA THR A 77 -4.25 -6.45 2.39
C THR A 77 -3.11 -5.47 2.22
N LEU A 78 -2.02 -5.90 1.59
CA LEU A 78 -0.85 -5.06 1.35
C LEU A 78 -0.85 -4.58 -0.10
N LEU A 79 -0.54 -3.30 -0.27
CA LEU A 79 -0.31 -2.65 -1.55
C LEU A 79 1.11 -2.11 -1.56
N ILE A 80 1.91 -2.52 -2.54
CA ILE A 80 3.27 -2.01 -2.76
C ILE A 80 3.32 -1.34 -4.12
N GLN A 81 3.87 -0.13 -4.15
CA GLN A 81 3.95 0.68 -5.35
C GLN A 81 5.31 1.37 -5.48
N ARG A 82 5.78 1.45 -6.73
CA ARG A 82 6.97 2.18 -7.16
C ARG A 82 6.55 3.15 -8.26
N HIS A 83 6.81 4.45 -8.07
CA HIS A 83 6.31 5.49 -8.98
C HIS A 83 4.79 5.37 -9.15
N ASP A 84 4.31 5.15 -10.37
CA ASP A 84 2.91 4.89 -10.70
C ASP A 84 2.63 3.40 -11.01
N MET A 85 3.55 2.50 -10.66
CA MET A 85 3.42 1.05 -10.86
C MET A 85 3.09 0.34 -9.55
N VAL A 86 1.91 -0.29 -9.49
CA VAL A 86 1.52 -1.21 -8.42
C VAL A 86 2.26 -2.54 -8.64
N THR A 87 3.19 -2.85 -7.75
CA THR A 87 4.07 -4.03 -7.85
C THR A 87 3.54 -5.21 -7.06
N PHE A 88 2.67 -4.96 -6.06
CA PHE A 88 1.98 -5.99 -5.31
C PHE A 88 0.64 -5.46 -4.81
N PHE A 89 -0.41 -6.29 -4.88
CA PHE A 89 -1.69 -6.07 -4.23
C PHE A 89 -2.25 -7.43 -3.81
N GLY A 90 -2.52 -7.63 -2.52
CA GLY A 90 -3.12 -8.88 -2.06
C GLY A 90 -3.12 -9.07 -0.55
N THR A 91 -3.91 -10.05 -0.10
CA THR A 91 -4.00 -10.43 1.31
C THR A 91 -2.65 -10.88 1.85
N MET A 92 -2.34 -10.49 3.07
CA MET A 92 -1.09 -10.83 3.74
C MET A 92 -1.36 -11.43 5.10
N LEU A 93 -0.64 -12.50 5.43
CA LEU A 93 -0.57 -12.97 6.82
C LEU A 93 0.10 -11.90 7.67
N PRO A 94 -0.41 -11.56 8.87
CA PRO A 94 0.07 -10.46 9.71
C PRO A 94 1.44 -10.74 10.36
N ASP A 95 2.46 -10.98 9.53
CA ASP A 95 3.83 -11.29 9.91
C ASP A 95 4.77 -10.22 9.33
N PRO A 96 5.46 -9.43 10.18
CA PRO A 96 6.37 -8.39 9.72
C PRO A 96 7.56 -8.92 8.91
N ALA A 97 8.03 -10.15 9.17
CA ALA A 97 9.13 -10.74 8.42
C ALA A 97 8.69 -11.11 7.00
N LEU A 98 7.47 -11.61 6.84
CA LEU A 98 6.89 -11.89 5.53
C LEU A 98 6.70 -10.60 4.73
N ALA A 99 6.10 -9.57 5.35
CA ALA A 99 5.91 -8.26 4.74
C ALA A 99 7.25 -7.66 4.27
N GLU A 100 8.27 -7.73 5.11
CA GLU A 100 9.60 -7.24 4.77
C GLU A 100 10.23 -7.98 3.59
N ARG A 101 10.18 -9.32 3.59
CA ARG A 101 10.70 -10.12 2.48
C ARG A 101 10.00 -9.79 1.17
N LEU A 102 8.68 -9.58 1.23
CA LEU A 102 7.91 -9.17 0.07
C LEU A 102 8.34 -7.79 -0.45
N ILE A 103 8.51 -6.80 0.45
CA ILE A 103 9.03 -5.48 0.09
C ILE A 103 10.42 -5.60 -0.55
N GLN A 104 11.32 -6.38 0.04
CA GLN A 104 12.67 -6.61 -0.49
C GLN A 104 12.64 -7.25 -1.88
N ALA A 105 11.75 -8.22 -2.11
CA ALA A 105 11.58 -8.85 -3.42
C ALA A 105 11.08 -7.86 -4.48
N GLN A 106 10.23 -6.90 -4.12
CA GLN A 106 9.83 -5.84 -5.06
C GLN A 106 10.97 -4.85 -5.32
N VAL A 107 11.67 -4.43 -4.26
CA VAL A 107 12.77 -3.44 -4.34
C VAL A 107 13.98 -3.96 -5.12
N ALA A 108 14.20 -5.27 -5.14
CA ALA A 108 15.30 -5.89 -5.87
C ALA A 108 15.16 -5.83 -7.41
N GLN A 109 13.99 -5.43 -7.91
CA GLN A 109 13.70 -5.36 -9.34
C GLN A 109 13.97 -3.96 -9.90
N SER A 110 14.45 -3.91 -11.14
CA SER A 110 14.61 -2.66 -11.88
C SER A 110 13.27 -2.07 -12.33
N ASP A 111 13.25 -0.76 -12.58
CA ASP A 111 12.04 -0.08 -13.08
C ASP A 111 11.55 -0.70 -14.41
N ASP A 112 12.44 -1.18 -15.27
CA ASP A 112 12.09 -1.87 -16.53
C ASP A 112 11.40 -3.22 -16.31
N GLU A 113 11.90 -4.03 -15.36
CA GLU A 113 11.29 -5.30 -14.99
C GLU A 113 9.91 -5.09 -14.37
N LEU A 114 9.78 -4.10 -13.49
CA LEU A 114 8.49 -3.73 -12.88
C LEU A 114 7.50 -3.26 -13.96
N ALA A 115 7.95 -2.47 -14.93
CA ALA A 115 7.12 -2.01 -16.04
C ALA A 115 6.68 -3.18 -16.95
N ALA A 116 7.56 -4.14 -17.19
CA ALA A 116 7.21 -5.36 -17.93
C ALA A 116 6.16 -6.19 -17.16
N GLN A 117 6.35 -6.40 -15.86
CA GLN A 117 5.41 -7.16 -15.02
C GLN A 117 4.07 -6.46 -14.82
N ALA A 118 4.03 -5.13 -14.76
CA ALA A 118 2.79 -4.36 -14.66
C ALA A 118 1.84 -4.65 -15.85
N ARG A 119 2.36 -5.18 -16.96
CA ARG A 119 1.62 -5.51 -18.18
C ARG A 119 1.56 -7.00 -18.48
N SER A 120 2.10 -7.87 -17.63
CA SER A 120 2.29 -9.30 -17.96
C SER A 120 1.00 -10.13 -17.93
N SER A 121 -0.01 -9.71 -17.18
CA SER A 121 -1.31 -10.38 -17.09
C SER A 121 -2.46 -9.38 -17.01
N ASP A 122 -3.70 -9.84 -17.20
CA ASP A 122 -4.90 -9.00 -17.02
C ASP A 122 -5.02 -8.48 -15.59
N GLU A 123 -4.77 -9.35 -14.60
CA GLU A 123 -4.73 -8.98 -13.19
C GLU A 123 -3.72 -7.84 -12.94
N ARG A 124 -2.49 -7.96 -13.47
CA ARG A 124 -1.46 -6.93 -13.29
C ARG A 124 -1.85 -5.61 -13.93
N ARG A 125 -2.50 -5.64 -15.10
CA ARG A 125 -3.04 -4.45 -15.77
C ARG A 125 -4.17 -3.83 -14.97
N LEU A 126 -5.05 -4.65 -14.39
CA LEU A 126 -6.15 -4.21 -13.55
C LEU A 126 -5.65 -3.47 -12.31
N TRP A 127 -4.61 -4.01 -11.65
CA TRP A 127 -3.97 -3.34 -10.50
C TRP A 127 -3.48 -1.93 -10.84
N GLN A 128 -2.94 -1.70 -12.04
CA GLN A 128 -2.48 -0.37 -12.42
C GLN A 128 -3.63 0.64 -12.58
N GLN A 129 -4.82 0.16 -12.98
CA GLN A 129 -5.99 0.99 -13.21
C GLN A 129 -6.77 1.27 -11.92
N GLN A 130 -6.85 0.28 -11.05
CA GLN A 130 -7.71 0.31 -9.86
C GLN A 130 -6.92 0.60 -8.58
N CYS A 131 -5.74 0.00 -8.41
CA CYS A 131 -5.03 -0.02 -7.13
C CYS A 131 -3.93 1.04 -6.99
N ASN A 132 -3.71 1.92 -7.97
CA ASN A 132 -2.66 2.95 -7.83
C ASN A 132 -3.05 3.99 -6.76
N LEU A 133 -2.38 3.95 -5.61
CA LEU A 133 -2.74 4.78 -4.45
C LEU A 133 -2.56 6.28 -4.69
N ARG A 134 -1.55 6.69 -5.47
CA ARG A 134 -1.36 8.10 -5.85
C ARG A 134 -2.53 8.60 -6.69
N ALA A 135 -3.03 7.77 -7.60
CA ALA A 135 -4.20 8.10 -8.40
C ALA A 135 -5.46 8.17 -7.53
N LEU A 136 -5.69 7.17 -6.67
CA LEU A 136 -6.85 7.11 -5.78
C LEU A 136 -6.94 8.34 -4.87
N LEU A 137 -5.83 8.72 -4.23
CA LEU A 137 -5.79 9.89 -3.35
C LEU A 137 -6.09 11.21 -4.07
N ARG A 138 -5.97 11.27 -5.40
CA ARG A 138 -6.24 12.47 -6.21
C ARG A 138 -7.64 12.48 -6.85
N ARG A 139 -8.42 11.40 -6.75
CA ARG A 139 -9.79 11.33 -7.32
C ARG A 139 -10.73 12.21 -6.50
N THR A 140 -11.28 13.26 -7.10
CA THR A 140 -12.23 14.17 -6.45
C THR A 140 -13.65 13.61 -6.49
#